data_AF-A0A9D8SI46-F1
#
_entry.id   AF-A0A9D8SI46-F1
#
_cell.length_a   1.000
_cell.length_b   1.000
_cell.length_c   1.000
_cell.angle_alpha   90.00
_cell.angle_beta   90.00
_cell.angle_gamma   90.00
#
_symmetry.space_group_name_H-M   'P 1'
#
loop_
_entity.id
_entity.type
_entity.pdbx_description
1 polymer ?
#
loop_
_entity_poly.entity_id
_entity_poly.type
_entity_poly.pdbx_seq_one_letter_code
_entity_poly.pdbx_strand_id
1 'polypeptide(L)'
;MKIETMNLLAEIYRQTKVMGKMSKIDFFQSRMIIAAQENTLPGFFERILKLMDLEKKYLKIESFSKMLQAQDEQGLVQIRKFPNLIAIVASMVDEDARNASLAQIPECDVKNSGRTSSPAKFDIGLRVECLEPFAHGGDAKAGNTQLFRRMDVLTDAGVKSLPFYSGNAVRGQLRRAMAKQWAQKLGIEWSDTTPKFKLWFYYLLTSGGSIGEKDKDDAKVDLGKGGVLNIEGVRKLRKMLPFISVLGGCISGKILPGKVRISDLRPVCKDWGFDTEISADSLFETTFIVRHDDIEDPNEYKGMIANVEALKAGTVLVGGIDMDHSISEEEKQALYDGIIALQEAGYLGGMTRAGFGKVNIKIESDDDFGEVDEPEKEEIIDYLREINALEETAE
;
A
#
# COMPACT_ATOMS: atom_id res chain seq x y z
N MET A 1 -3.74 -7.14 -30.12
CA MET A 1 -4.17 -8.45 -29.58
C MET A 1 -4.56 -9.27 -30.77
N LYS A 2 -4.13 -10.52 -30.84
CA LYS A 2 -4.44 -11.39 -31.98
C LYS A 2 -5.90 -11.86 -31.91
N ILE A 3 -6.50 -12.07 -33.08
CA ILE A 3 -7.91 -12.45 -33.21
C ILE A 3 -8.19 -13.77 -32.49
N GLU A 4 -7.23 -14.70 -32.52
CA GLU A 4 -7.30 -16.01 -31.86
C GLU A 4 -7.43 -15.88 -30.34
N THR A 5 -6.70 -14.95 -29.72
CA THR A 5 -6.80 -14.63 -28.29
C THR A 5 -8.17 -14.08 -27.94
N MET A 6 -8.70 -13.16 -28.76
CA MET A 6 -10.02 -12.56 -28.55
C MET A 6 -11.14 -13.58 -28.74
N ASN A 7 -11.03 -14.48 -29.73
CA ASN A 7 -12.01 -15.53 -29.99
C ASN A 7 -12.10 -16.51 -28.81
N LEU A 8 -10.97 -16.86 -28.19
CA LEU A 8 -10.95 -17.68 -26.98
C LEU A 8 -11.62 -16.96 -25.80
N LEU A 9 -11.35 -15.66 -25.60
CA LEU A 9 -12.03 -14.85 -24.58
C LEU A 9 -13.55 -14.79 -24.81
N ALA A 10 -13.99 -14.59 -26.06
CA ALA A 10 -15.41 -14.57 -26.41
C ALA A 10 -16.09 -15.93 -26.21
N GLU A 11 -15.37 -17.03 -26.45
CA GLU A 11 -15.84 -18.38 -26.13
C GLU A 11 -16.03 -18.57 -24.61
N ILE A 12 -15.04 -18.17 -23.81
CA ILE A 12 -15.11 -18.20 -22.34
C ILE A 12 -16.29 -17.36 -21.85
N TYR A 13 -16.44 -16.14 -22.35
CA TYR A 13 -17.55 -15.25 -22.01
C TYR A 13 -18.91 -15.88 -22.34
N ARG A 14 -19.07 -16.51 -23.51
CA ARG A 14 -20.33 -17.18 -23.89
C ARG A 14 -20.69 -18.31 -22.93
N GLN A 15 -19.72 -19.15 -22.57
CA GLN A 15 -19.92 -20.29 -21.68
C GLN A 15 -20.10 -19.90 -20.20
N THR A 16 -19.73 -18.67 -19.84
CA THR A 16 -19.89 -18.15 -18.48
C THR A 16 -21.34 -18.16 -18.04
N LYS A 17 -21.58 -18.79 -16.88
CA LYS A 17 -22.83 -18.66 -16.13
C LYS A 17 -22.60 -17.73 -14.94
N VAL A 18 -23.49 -16.76 -14.74
CA VAL A 18 -23.42 -15.87 -13.59
C VAL A 18 -24.55 -16.21 -12.64
N MET A 19 -24.20 -16.41 -11.37
CA MET A 19 -25.15 -16.55 -10.28
C MET A 19 -25.10 -15.27 -9.43
N GLY A 20 -26.24 -14.58 -9.30
CA GLY A 20 -26.36 -13.38 -8.46
C GLY A 20 -26.81 -12.12 -9.21
N LYS A 21 -26.70 -10.96 -8.52
CA LYS A 21 -27.19 -9.65 -9.00
C LYS A 21 -26.20 -8.88 -9.91
N MET A 22 -24.99 -9.38 -10.09
CA MET A 22 -23.93 -8.72 -10.87
C MET A 22 -24.15 -8.95 -12.36
N SER A 23 -23.84 -7.94 -13.20
CA SER A 23 -23.95 -8.12 -14.66
C SER A 23 -22.92 -9.15 -15.15
N LYS A 24 -23.26 -9.86 -16.24
CA LYS A 24 -22.38 -10.88 -16.82
C LYS A 24 -21.03 -10.31 -17.26
N ILE A 25 -21.03 -9.07 -17.76
CA ILE A 25 -19.83 -8.36 -18.19
C ILE A 25 -18.97 -7.98 -16.99
N ASP A 26 -19.55 -7.41 -15.93
CA ASP A 26 -18.80 -7.00 -14.73
C ASP A 26 -18.17 -8.20 -14.01
N PHE A 27 -18.88 -9.32 -13.96
CA PHE A 27 -18.37 -10.57 -13.41
C PHE A 27 -17.17 -11.08 -14.22
N PHE A 28 -17.31 -11.14 -15.54
CA PHE A 28 -16.25 -11.58 -16.44
C PHE A 28 -15.01 -10.68 -16.35
N GLN A 29 -15.21 -9.36 -16.40
CA GLN A 29 -14.16 -8.36 -16.25
C GLN A 29 -13.41 -8.51 -14.92
N SER A 30 -14.14 -8.73 -13.82
CA SER A 30 -13.52 -8.92 -12.51
C SER A 30 -12.62 -10.16 -12.48
N ARG A 31 -13.05 -11.28 -13.08
CA ARG A 31 -12.23 -12.49 -13.19
C ARG A 31 -11.07 -12.33 -14.15
N MET A 32 -11.24 -11.58 -15.24
CA MET A 32 -10.15 -11.21 -16.14
C MET A 32 -9.05 -10.45 -15.40
N ILE A 33 -9.40 -9.44 -14.60
CA ILE A 33 -8.41 -8.66 -13.84
C ILE A 33 -7.61 -9.57 -12.89
N ILE A 34 -8.27 -10.48 -12.19
CA ILE A 34 -7.61 -11.43 -11.29
C ILE A 34 -6.69 -12.39 -12.06
N ALA A 35 -7.18 -12.94 -13.19
CA ALA A 35 -6.38 -13.85 -14.02
C ALA A 35 -5.20 -13.14 -14.69
N ALA A 36 -5.31 -11.84 -14.98
CA ALA A 36 -4.30 -11.05 -15.66
C ALA A 36 -3.00 -10.90 -14.86
N GLN A 37 -2.99 -11.28 -13.59
CA GLN A 37 -1.79 -11.35 -12.75
C GLN A 37 -0.81 -12.45 -13.17
N GLU A 38 -1.25 -13.44 -13.95
CA GLU A 38 -0.37 -14.49 -14.44
C GLU A 38 0.73 -13.90 -15.32
N ASN A 39 1.93 -14.49 -15.30
CA ASN A 39 3.08 -13.98 -16.05
C ASN A 39 3.04 -14.30 -17.55
N THR A 40 2.17 -15.22 -17.94
CA THR A 40 2.08 -15.72 -19.32
C THR A 40 0.63 -15.77 -19.77
N LEU A 41 0.39 -15.57 -21.07
CA LEU A 41 -0.95 -15.65 -21.65
C LEU A 41 -1.59 -17.05 -21.45
N PRO A 42 -0.85 -18.18 -21.57
CA PRO A 42 -1.40 -19.49 -21.21
C PRO A 42 -1.79 -19.60 -19.73
N GLY A 43 -0.96 -19.09 -18.82
CA GLY A 43 -1.27 -19.05 -17.39
C GLY A 43 -2.54 -18.26 -17.11
N PHE A 44 -2.68 -17.10 -17.74
CA PHE A 44 -3.90 -16.29 -17.69
C PHE A 44 -5.14 -17.10 -18.10
N PHE A 45 -5.08 -17.82 -19.23
CA PHE A 45 -6.21 -18.62 -19.69
C PHE A 45 -6.50 -19.81 -18.77
N GLU A 46 -5.49 -20.47 -18.21
CA GLU A 46 -5.72 -21.51 -17.22
C GLU A 46 -6.43 -20.96 -15.97
N ARG A 47 -5.99 -19.81 -15.48
CA ARG A 47 -6.54 -19.17 -14.28
C ARG A 47 -7.95 -18.64 -14.50
N ILE A 48 -8.22 -17.98 -15.63
CA ILE A 48 -9.57 -17.47 -15.90
C ILE A 48 -10.56 -18.63 -16.03
N LEU A 49 -10.19 -19.75 -16.65
CA LEU A 49 -11.08 -20.91 -16.74
C LEU A 49 -11.45 -21.48 -15.37
N LYS A 50 -10.48 -21.57 -14.46
CA LYS A 50 -10.72 -21.96 -13.06
C LYS A 50 -11.64 -20.96 -12.34
N LEU A 51 -11.40 -19.66 -12.50
CA LEU A 51 -12.21 -18.61 -11.86
C LEU A 51 -13.65 -18.54 -12.38
N MET A 52 -13.87 -19.00 -13.61
CA MET A 52 -15.17 -19.02 -14.27
C MET A 52 -15.90 -20.36 -14.10
N ASP A 53 -15.31 -21.30 -13.35
CA ASP A 53 -15.82 -22.66 -13.14
C ASP A 53 -16.16 -23.40 -14.46
N LEU A 54 -15.31 -23.21 -15.46
CA LEU A 54 -15.48 -23.83 -16.77
C LEU A 54 -14.64 -25.11 -16.85
N GLU A 55 -15.29 -26.27 -16.92
CA GLU A 55 -14.59 -27.51 -17.22
C GLU A 55 -13.97 -27.48 -18.64
N LYS A 56 -12.79 -28.09 -18.79
CA LYS A 56 -12.04 -28.14 -20.07
C LYS A 56 -12.85 -28.67 -21.27
N LYS A 57 -13.94 -29.42 -21.03
CA LYS A 57 -14.84 -29.96 -22.06
C LYS A 57 -15.68 -28.90 -22.79
N TYR A 58 -15.81 -27.70 -22.22
CA TYR A 58 -16.64 -26.62 -22.78
C TYR A 58 -15.88 -25.70 -23.75
N LEU A 59 -14.56 -25.90 -23.89
CA LEU A 59 -13.74 -25.17 -24.84
C LEU A 59 -13.42 -26.05 -26.03
N LYS A 60 -13.53 -25.47 -27.23
CA LYS A 60 -12.97 -26.07 -28.43
C LYS A 60 -11.45 -26.11 -28.26
N ILE A 61 -10.89 -27.33 -28.17
CA ILE A 61 -9.44 -27.59 -28.13
C ILE A 61 -8.73 -26.83 -29.27
N GLU A 62 -9.40 -26.71 -30.41
CA GLU A 62 -8.94 -25.96 -31.58
C GLU A 62 -8.72 -24.47 -31.29
N SER A 63 -9.61 -23.80 -30.54
CA SER A 63 -9.47 -22.37 -30.17
C SER A 63 -8.24 -22.14 -29.31
N PHE A 64 -8.00 -23.03 -28.34
CA PHE A 64 -6.83 -22.95 -27.45
C PHE A 64 -5.53 -23.21 -28.22
N SER A 65 -5.52 -24.21 -29.11
CA SER A 65 -4.37 -24.51 -29.96
C SER A 65 -4.03 -23.35 -30.91
N LYS A 66 -5.04 -22.71 -31.51
CA LYS A 66 -4.85 -21.53 -32.37
C LYS A 66 -4.25 -20.36 -31.61
N MET A 67 -4.71 -20.12 -30.38
CA MET A 67 -4.14 -19.07 -29.52
C MET A 67 -2.67 -19.35 -29.17
N LEU A 68 -2.32 -20.60 -28.83
CA LEU A 68 -0.92 -20.96 -28.56
C LEU A 68 -0.01 -20.79 -29.78
N GLN A 69 -0.49 -21.17 -30.96
CA GLN A 69 0.24 -21.00 -32.23
C GLN A 69 0.36 -19.54 -32.63
N ALA A 70 -0.62 -18.71 -32.26
CA ALA A 70 -0.64 -17.31 -32.61
C ALA A 70 0.53 -16.55 -31.94
N GLN A 71 1.13 -17.01 -30.83
CA GLN A 71 2.21 -16.30 -30.13
C GLN A 71 1.83 -14.82 -29.89
N ASP A 72 0.73 -14.58 -29.17
CA ASP A 72 0.23 -13.24 -28.90
C ASP A 72 0.96 -12.59 -27.72
N GLU A 73 2.10 -11.97 -28.02
CA GLU A 73 2.91 -11.25 -27.03
C GLU A 73 2.20 -10.01 -26.46
N GLN A 74 1.26 -9.41 -27.19
CA GLN A 74 0.51 -8.22 -26.75
C GLN A 74 -0.73 -8.55 -25.94
N GLY A 75 -1.32 -9.74 -26.14
CA GLY A 75 -2.64 -10.09 -25.64
C GLY A 75 -2.78 -9.87 -24.14
N LEU A 76 -1.83 -10.37 -23.35
CA LEU A 76 -1.86 -10.24 -21.89
C LEU A 76 -1.67 -8.79 -21.43
N VAL A 77 -0.79 -8.03 -22.09
CA VAL A 77 -0.55 -6.61 -21.79
C VAL A 77 -1.81 -5.79 -22.03
N GLN A 78 -2.49 -6.02 -23.15
CA GLN A 78 -3.74 -5.34 -23.46
C GLN A 78 -4.85 -5.73 -22.49
N ILE A 79 -4.95 -7.01 -22.08
CA ILE A 79 -5.91 -7.47 -21.05
C ILE A 79 -5.71 -6.69 -19.75
N ARG A 80 -4.46 -6.49 -19.32
CA ARG A 80 -4.13 -5.73 -18.10
C ARG A 80 -4.47 -4.25 -18.22
N LYS A 81 -4.20 -3.63 -19.38
CA LYS A 81 -4.38 -2.18 -19.59
C LYS A 81 -5.82 -1.78 -19.87
N PHE A 82 -6.58 -2.62 -20.58
CA PHE A 82 -7.94 -2.31 -21.02
C PHE A 82 -8.95 -3.42 -20.68
N PRO A 83 -9.04 -3.88 -19.42
CA PRO A 83 -9.88 -5.02 -19.05
C PRO A 83 -11.36 -4.81 -19.39
N ASN A 84 -11.89 -3.59 -19.17
CA ASN A 84 -13.30 -3.28 -19.44
C ASN A 84 -13.60 -3.31 -20.94
N LEU A 85 -12.73 -2.69 -21.74
CA LEU A 85 -12.91 -2.59 -23.18
C LEU A 85 -12.80 -3.98 -23.83
N ILE A 86 -11.87 -4.80 -23.35
CA ILE A 86 -11.72 -6.19 -23.82
C ILE A 86 -12.90 -7.05 -23.39
N ALA A 87 -13.43 -6.89 -22.16
CA ALA A 87 -14.63 -7.59 -21.74
C ALA A 87 -15.86 -7.22 -22.60
N ILE A 88 -16.01 -5.95 -22.95
CA ILE A 88 -17.07 -5.48 -23.87
C ILE A 88 -16.89 -6.10 -25.25
N VAL A 89 -15.69 -6.06 -25.83
CA VAL A 89 -15.41 -6.62 -27.15
C VAL A 89 -15.62 -8.14 -27.17
N ALA A 90 -15.20 -8.85 -26.12
CA ALA A 90 -15.44 -10.29 -25.96
C ALA A 90 -16.94 -10.63 -25.83
N SER A 91 -17.77 -9.70 -25.36
CA SER A 91 -19.20 -9.88 -25.22
C SER A 91 -20.00 -9.72 -26.53
N MET A 92 -19.37 -9.19 -27.58
CA MET A 92 -20.02 -8.94 -28.86
C MET A 92 -20.36 -10.25 -29.58
N VAL A 93 -21.63 -10.37 -29.99
CA VAL A 93 -22.15 -11.55 -30.70
C VAL A 93 -21.67 -11.56 -32.15
N ASP A 94 -21.68 -10.40 -32.81
CA ASP A 94 -21.27 -10.24 -34.21
C ASP A 94 -19.74 -10.29 -34.35
N GLU A 95 -19.25 -11.18 -35.21
CA GLU A 95 -17.81 -11.39 -35.38
C GLU A 95 -17.14 -10.24 -36.13
N ASP A 96 -17.83 -9.65 -37.10
CA ASP A 96 -17.31 -8.54 -37.89
C ASP A 96 -17.17 -7.27 -37.02
N ALA A 97 -18.21 -6.92 -36.25
CA ALA A 97 -18.14 -5.84 -35.28
C ALA A 97 -17.08 -6.07 -34.19
N ARG A 98 -16.91 -7.32 -33.73
CA ARG A 98 -15.88 -7.69 -32.75
C ARG A 98 -14.47 -7.48 -33.32
N ASN A 99 -14.21 -7.97 -34.53
CA ASN A 99 -12.91 -7.81 -35.19
C ASN A 99 -12.60 -6.35 -35.52
N ALA A 100 -13.61 -5.59 -35.96
CA ALA A 100 -13.47 -4.15 -36.18
C ALA A 100 -13.17 -3.39 -34.88
N SER A 101 -13.81 -3.77 -33.78
CA SER A 101 -13.57 -3.17 -32.46
C SER A 101 -12.20 -3.57 -31.89
N LEU A 102 -11.76 -4.81 -32.12
CA LEU A 102 -10.43 -5.30 -31.73
C LEU A 102 -9.32 -4.48 -32.41
N ALA A 103 -9.51 -4.12 -33.69
CA ALA A 103 -8.56 -3.29 -34.44
C ALA A 103 -8.46 -1.84 -33.91
N GLN A 104 -9.47 -1.37 -33.18
CA GLN A 104 -9.45 -0.04 -32.55
C GLN A 104 -8.84 -0.04 -31.14
N ILE A 105 -8.57 -1.21 -30.56
CA ILE A 105 -7.88 -1.28 -29.26
C ILE A 105 -6.45 -0.79 -29.46
N PRO A 106 -6.00 0.23 -28.72
CA PRO A 106 -4.65 0.75 -28.86
C PRO A 106 -3.61 -0.36 -28.73
N GLU A 107 -2.68 -0.41 -29.69
CA GLU A 107 -1.49 -1.22 -29.53
C GLU A 107 -0.75 -0.78 -28.27
N CYS A 108 -0.32 -1.77 -27.49
CA CYS A 108 0.52 -1.50 -26.33
C CYS A 108 1.95 -1.70 -26.76
N ASP A 109 2.81 -0.71 -26.48
CA ASP A 109 4.25 -0.90 -26.62
C ASP A 109 4.67 -2.11 -25.77
N VAL A 110 5.04 -3.20 -26.44
CA VAL A 110 5.54 -4.44 -25.82
C VAL A 110 6.95 -4.25 -25.29
N LYS A 111 7.50 -3.04 -25.37
CA LYS A 111 8.68 -2.64 -24.61
C LYS A 111 8.35 -2.53 -23.11
N ASN A 112 7.82 -3.61 -22.56
CA ASN A 112 7.78 -3.91 -21.13
C ASN A 112 9.18 -4.05 -20.52
N SER A 113 10.23 -3.89 -21.33
CA SER A 113 11.63 -3.80 -20.94
C SER A 113 12.01 -2.46 -20.32
N GLY A 114 11.11 -1.48 -20.34
CA GLY A 114 11.41 -0.15 -19.82
C GLY A 114 11.81 -0.19 -18.35
N ARG A 115 12.97 0.40 -18.01
CA ARG A 115 13.49 0.49 -16.65
C ARG A 115 13.45 1.95 -16.19
N THR A 116 13.14 2.16 -14.90
CA THR A 116 13.35 3.49 -14.29
C THR A 116 14.84 3.69 -13.98
N SER A 117 15.24 4.92 -13.69
CA SER A 117 16.53 5.16 -13.03
C SER A 117 16.53 4.54 -11.63
N SER A 118 17.69 4.08 -11.18
CA SER A 118 17.87 3.60 -9.82
C SER A 118 17.62 4.74 -8.83
N PRO A 119 17.06 4.45 -7.64
CA PRO A 119 16.85 5.46 -6.62
C PRO A 119 18.19 6.08 -6.16
N ALA A 120 18.16 7.37 -5.83
CA ALA A 120 19.30 8.06 -5.22
C ALA A 120 19.58 7.50 -3.82
N LYS A 121 20.79 7.77 -3.30
CA LYS A 121 21.13 7.48 -1.90
C LYS A 121 20.28 8.37 -1.00
N PHE A 122 19.78 7.79 0.09
CA PHE A 122 19.07 8.50 1.16
C PHE A 122 20.02 8.73 2.34
N ASP A 123 19.73 9.76 3.16
CA ASP A 123 20.48 9.97 4.40
C ASP A 123 20.35 8.75 5.35
N ILE A 124 19.14 8.16 5.38
CA ILE A 124 18.86 6.89 6.03
C ILE A 124 18.19 5.95 5.02
N GLY A 125 18.94 4.99 4.51
CA GLY A 125 18.45 3.90 3.68
C GLY A 125 17.66 2.87 4.49
N LEU A 126 16.53 2.43 3.92
CA LEU A 126 15.69 1.38 4.46
C LEU A 126 15.61 0.22 3.46
N ARG A 127 16.04 -0.96 3.90
CA ARG A 127 15.91 -2.22 3.16
C ARG A 127 15.00 -3.17 3.93
N VAL A 128 13.83 -3.44 3.36
CA VAL A 128 12.77 -4.23 4.01
C VAL A 128 12.58 -5.54 3.28
N GLU A 129 12.80 -6.66 3.97
CA GLU A 129 12.54 -8.01 3.45
C GLU A 129 11.20 -8.51 3.97
N CYS A 130 10.30 -8.88 3.06
CA CYS A 130 9.00 -9.46 3.40
C CYS A 130 9.18 -10.91 3.87
N LEU A 131 8.86 -11.22 5.12
CA LEU A 131 8.90 -12.59 5.65
C LEU A 131 7.58 -13.33 5.42
N GLU A 132 6.49 -12.58 5.32
CA GLU A 132 5.14 -13.05 5.03
C GLU A 132 4.57 -12.27 3.82
N PRO A 133 3.44 -12.70 3.22
CA PRO A 133 2.78 -11.95 2.16
C PRO A 133 2.53 -10.50 2.58
N PHE A 134 2.92 -9.55 1.74
CA PHE A 134 2.86 -8.13 2.06
C PHE A 134 1.71 -7.45 1.31
N ALA A 135 0.71 -6.97 2.05
CA ALA A 135 -0.47 -6.32 1.49
C ALA A 135 -0.39 -4.79 1.61
N HIS A 136 -0.66 -4.09 0.52
CA HIS A 136 -0.85 -2.64 0.51
C HIS A 136 -1.97 -2.27 -0.46
N GLY A 137 -3.16 -2.01 0.10
CA GLY A 137 -4.35 -1.70 -0.68
C GLY A 137 -4.16 -0.48 -1.58
N GLY A 138 -4.39 -0.66 -2.88
CA GLY A 138 -4.59 0.43 -3.82
C GLY A 138 -6.00 1.00 -3.77
N ASP A 139 -6.20 2.10 -4.49
CA ASP A 139 -7.51 2.76 -4.62
C ASP A 139 -8.45 1.96 -5.56
N ALA A 140 -7.88 1.09 -6.41
CA ALA A 140 -8.61 0.21 -7.30
C ALA A 140 -9.03 -1.10 -6.60
N LYS A 141 -10.31 -1.49 -6.80
CA LYS A 141 -10.87 -2.78 -6.39
C LYS A 141 -11.35 -3.53 -7.63
N ALA A 142 -11.14 -4.85 -7.65
CA ALA A 142 -11.66 -5.74 -8.69
C ALA A 142 -12.64 -6.75 -8.07
N GLY A 143 -13.92 -6.38 -8.02
CA GLY A 143 -14.95 -7.15 -7.31
C GLY A 143 -14.62 -7.28 -5.82
N ASN A 144 -14.47 -8.51 -5.33
CA ASN A 144 -14.06 -8.83 -3.95
C ASN A 144 -12.53 -8.88 -3.75
N THR A 145 -11.74 -8.47 -4.75
CA THR A 145 -10.28 -8.50 -4.71
C THR A 145 -9.73 -7.10 -4.43
N GLN A 146 -8.94 -6.99 -3.37
CA GLN A 146 -8.13 -5.81 -3.10
C GLN A 146 -6.82 -5.91 -3.90
N LEU A 147 -6.62 -4.98 -4.84
CA LEU A 147 -5.39 -4.92 -5.62
C LEU A 147 -4.29 -4.19 -4.85
N PHE A 148 -3.05 -4.55 -5.14
CA PHE A 148 -1.87 -3.89 -4.59
C PHE A 148 -1.70 -2.50 -5.22
N ARG A 149 -1.29 -1.52 -4.41
CA ARG A 149 -1.11 -0.14 -4.86
C ARG A 149 0.02 -0.03 -5.90
N ARG A 150 -0.26 0.68 -6.99
CA ARG A 150 0.68 0.94 -8.10
C ARG A 150 0.70 2.43 -8.42
N MET A 151 1.82 2.92 -8.94
CA MET A 151 1.98 4.28 -9.47
C MET A 151 2.46 4.23 -10.91
N ASP A 152 2.10 5.22 -11.70
CA ASP A 152 2.61 5.37 -13.05
C ASP A 152 3.97 6.07 -13.01
N VAL A 153 4.96 5.42 -13.61
CA VAL A 153 6.34 5.90 -13.68
C VAL A 153 6.78 6.06 -15.13
N LEU A 154 7.62 7.05 -15.38
CA LEU A 154 8.31 7.18 -16.66
C LEU A 154 9.52 6.24 -16.68
N THR A 155 9.64 5.49 -17.77
CA THR A 155 10.75 4.60 -18.08
C THR A 155 11.42 5.06 -19.39
N ASP A 156 12.59 4.52 -19.69
CA ASP A 156 13.27 4.71 -20.98
C ASP A 156 12.45 4.24 -22.20
N ALA A 157 11.41 3.43 -22.00
CA ALA A 157 10.52 2.92 -23.04
C ALA A 157 9.08 3.46 -22.97
N GLY A 158 8.79 4.43 -22.10
CA GLY A 158 7.46 5.02 -21.95
C GLY A 158 6.91 4.96 -20.52
N VAL A 159 5.59 5.05 -20.35
CA VAL A 159 4.96 5.03 -19.01
C VAL A 159 4.60 3.60 -18.60
N LYS A 160 4.96 3.21 -17.38
CA LYS A 160 4.68 1.89 -16.80
C LYS A 160 4.07 2.02 -15.40
N SER A 161 3.11 1.15 -15.06
CA SER A 161 2.50 1.14 -13.73
C SER A 161 3.22 0.12 -12.84
N LEU A 162 3.89 0.58 -11.77
CA LEU A 162 4.73 -0.25 -10.90
C LEU A 162 4.26 -0.26 -9.44
N PRO A 163 4.42 -1.40 -8.73
CA PRO A 163 4.10 -1.46 -7.31
C PRO A 163 5.04 -0.62 -6.45
N PHE A 164 4.49 -0.11 -5.36
CA PHE A 164 5.26 0.55 -4.32
C PHE A 164 4.51 0.46 -2.98
N TYR A 165 5.26 0.58 -1.89
CA TYR A 165 4.69 0.85 -0.58
C TYR A 165 4.85 2.34 -0.28
N SER A 166 3.73 3.04 -0.09
CA SER A 166 3.77 4.50 0.00
C SER A 166 4.59 5.01 1.18
N GLY A 167 5.38 6.05 0.97
CA GLY A 167 6.14 6.74 2.02
C GLY A 167 5.23 7.32 3.10
N ASN A 168 3.98 7.65 2.75
CA ASN A 168 2.95 8.03 3.73
C ASN A 168 2.54 6.85 4.63
N ALA A 169 2.47 5.62 4.11
CA ALA A 169 2.20 4.45 4.93
C ALA A 169 3.38 4.13 5.85
N VAL A 170 4.62 4.23 5.36
CA VAL A 170 5.83 4.13 6.20
C VAL A 170 5.80 5.19 7.30
N ARG A 171 5.53 6.46 6.96
CA ARG A 171 5.38 7.57 7.92
C ARG A 171 4.35 7.26 9.00
N GLY A 172 3.20 6.71 8.61
CA GLY A 172 2.13 6.36 9.55
C GLY A 172 2.52 5.26 10.52
N GLN A 173 3.24 4.22 10.05
CA GLN A 173 3.74 3.15 10.91
C GLN A 173 4.86 3.64 11.83
N LEU A 174 5.83 4.39 11.28
CA LEU A 174 6.91 5.02 12.04
C LEU A 174 6.35 5.93 13.15
N ARG A 175 5.36 6.77 12.82
CA ARG A 175 4.68 7.64 13.79
C ARG A 175 4.12 6.86 14.98
N ARG A 176 3.46 5.74 14.72
CA ARG A 176 2.87 4.89 15.78
C ARG A 176 3.94 4.20 16.60
N ALA A 177 5.03 3.74 15.98
CA ALA A 177 6.16 3.14 16.68
C ALA A 177 6.81 4.16 17.62
N MET A 178 7.12 5.36 17.12
CA MET A 178 7.63 6.49 17.91
C MET A 178 6.72 6.84 19.08
N ALA A 179 5.42 6.98 18.84
CA ALA A 179 4.47 7.36 19.88
C ALA A 179 4.39 6.32 21.00
N LYS A 180 4.40 5.02 20.66
CA LYS A 180 4.38 3.92 21.63
C LYS A 180 5.65 3.89 22.47
N GLN A 181 6.81 3.95 21.82
CA GLN A 181 8.11 3.95 22.50
C GLN A 181 8.25 5.18 23.40
N TRP A 182 7.86 6.36 22.91
CA TRP A 182 7.89 7.60 23.68
C TRP A 182 6.95 7.55 24.89
N ALA A 183 5.71 7.06 24.74
CA ALA A 183 4.81 6.86 25.88
C ALA A 183 5.40 5.89 26.92
N GLN A 184 6.02 4.80 26.46
CA GLN A 184 6.70 3.84 27.34
C GLN A 184 7.88 4.47 28.10
N LYS A 185 8.71 5.31 27.45
CA LYS A 185 9.78 6.07 28.12
C LYS A 185 9.22 6.98 29.22
N LEU A 186 8.04 7.57 29.00
CA LEU A 186 7.33 8.36 30.02
C LEU A 186 6.65 7.50 31.09
N GLY A 187 6.69 6.17 31.00
CA GLY A 187 5.97 5.27 31.90
C GLY A 187 4.45 5.35 31.77
N ILE A 188 3.95 5.83 30.63
CA ILE A 188 2.52 5.89 30.32
C ILE A 188 2.15 4.64 29.54
N GLU A 189 1.19 3.87 30.04
CA GLU A 189 0.70 2.68 29.36
C GLU A 189 -0.02 3.04 28.05
N TRP A 190 0.41 2.44 26.94
CA TRP A 190 -0.23 2.62 25.64
C TRP A 190 -1.44 1.69 25.50
N SER A 191 -2.62 2.25 25.23
CA SER A 191 -3.83 1.49 24.93
C SER A 191 -4.61 2.12 23.79
N ASP A 192 -4.92 1.32 22.76
CA ASP A 192 -5.74 1.77 21.63
C ASP A 192 -7.25 1.83 21.98
N THR A 193 -7.67 1.16 23.06
CA THR A 193 -9.07 1.10 23.51
C THR A 193 -9.39 2.08 24.64
N THR A 194 -8.40 2.34 25.50
CA THR A 194 -8.53 3.19 26.68
C THR A 194 -7.30 4.10 26.78
N PRO A 195 -7.15 5.06 25.84
CA PRO A 195 -5.96 5.91 25.80
C PRO A 195 -5.87 6.77 27.08
N LYS A 196 -4.66 6.86 27.64
CA LYS A 196 -4.33 7.76 28.76
C LYS A 196 -4.10 9.21 28.31
N PHE A 197 -4.03 9.42 27.01
CA PHE A 197 -3.99 10.73 26.38
C PHE A 197 -5.39 11.16 25.96
N LYS A 198 -5.66 12.47 26.04
CA LYS A 198 -6.88 13.04 25.46
C LYS A 198 -6.95 12.71 23.97
N LEU A 199 -8.17 12.54 23.48
CA LEU A 199 -8.43 12.03 22.13
C LEU A 199 -7.75 12.87 21.03
N TRP A 200 -7.75 14.20 21.17
CA TRP A 200 -7.09 15.11 20.22
C TRP A 200 -5.57 14.84 20.14
N PHE A 201 -4.94 14.61 21.29
CA PHE A 201 -3.51 14.34 21.38
C PHE A 201 -3.21 12.91 20.92
N TYR A 202 -4.05 11.95 21.26
CA TYR A 202 -3.93 10.58 20.74
C TYR A 202 -3.97 10.54 19.19
N TYR A 203 -4.84 11.33 18.54
CA TYR A 203 -4.84 11.45 17.08
C TYR A 203 -3.60 12.19 16.55
N LEU A 204 -3.13 13.22 17.24
CA LEU A 204 -1.84 13.85 16.92
C LEU A 204 -0.70 12.81 16.90
N LEU A 205 -0.64 11.95 17.92
CA LEU A 205 0.36 10.90 18.07
C LEU A 205 0.22 9.77 17.04
N THR A 206 -0.98 9.46 16.55
CA THR A 206 -1.21 8.25 15.73
C THR A 206 -1.45 8.53 14.25
N SER A 207 -2.23 9.57 13.93
CA SER A 207 -2.59 9.96 12.56
C SER A 207 -1.98 11.29 12.13
N GLY A 208 -1.33 12.02 13.05
CA GLY A 208 -0.82 13.37 12.80
C GLY A 208 -1.86 14.45 13.02
N GLY A 209 -2.94 14.15 13.75
CA GLY A 209 -3.96 15.08 14.15
C GLY A 209 -5.14 15.16 13.17
N SER A 210 -6.10 16.00 13.52
CA SER A 210 -7.33 16.22 12.76
C SER A 210 -7.48 17.70 12.39
N ILE A 211 -8.10 17.93 11.23
CA ILE A 211 -8.51 19.27 10.76
C ILE A 211 -9.99 19.41 11.11
N GLY A 212 -10.29 19.52 12.40
CA GLY A 212 -11.66 19.66 12.91
C GLY A 212 -11.82 20.91 13.77
N GLU A 213 -12.97 21.57 13.70
CA GLU A 213 -13.27 22.72 14.57
C GLU A 213 -13.36 22.33 16.05
N LYS A 214 -13.76 21.08 16.34
CA LYS A 214 -13.88 20.56 17.72
C LYS A 214 -12.54 20.48 18.46
N ASP A 215 -11.42 20.33 17.75
CA ASP A 215 -10.10 20.20 18.37
C ASP A 215 -9.51 21.54 18.84
N LYS A 216 -10.15 22.67 18.49
CA LYS A 216 -9.66 24.01 18.84
C LYS A 216 -9.83 24.36 20.32
N ASP A 217 -10.87 23.82 20.96
CA ASP A 217 -11.22 24.19 22.34
C ASP A 217 -10.51 23.31 23.40
N ASP A 218 -10.09 22.10 23.04
CA ASP A 218 -9.49 21.14 23.98
C ASP A 218 -7.98 21.28 24.16
N ALA A 219 -7.26 21.69 23.10
CA ALA A 219 -5.81 21.81 23.11
C ALA A 219 -5.37 23.21 23.60
N LYS A 220 -4.66 23.27 24.74
CA LYS A 220 -4.12 24.53 25.30
C LYS A 220 -2.73 24.88 24.77
N VAL A 221 -2.43 24.49 23.53
CA VAL A 221 -1.12 24.77 22.93
C VAL A 221 -1.12 26.20 22.37
N ASP A 222 -0.26 27.07 22.91
CA ASP A 222 -0.12 28.43 22.39
C ASP A 222 0.67 28.45 21.07
N LEU A 223 0.00 28.12 19.98
CA LEU A 223 0.55 28.26 18.63
C LEU A 223 0.23 29.63 18.02
N GLY A 224 -0.26 30.60 18.81
CA GLY A 224 -0.68 31.94 18.37
C GLY A 224 -2.16 32.05 17.97
N LYS A 225 -2.71 33.28 17.91
CA LYS A 225 -4.12 33.57 17.55
C LYS A 225 -4.25 34.11 16.12
N GLY A 226 -5.38 33.81 15.45
CA GLY A 226 -5.77 34.50 14.20
C GLY A 226 -4.81 34.33 13.02
N GLY A 227 -4.35 33.11 12.73
CA GLY A 227 -3.45 32.84 11.59
C GLY A 227 -1.98 33.22 11.81
N VAL A 228 -1.67 33.96 12.88
CA VAL A 228 -0.29 34.22 13.31
C VAL A 228 0.24 33.01 14.08
N LEU A 229 1.46 32.60 13.77
CA LEU A 229 2.16 31.50 14.43
C LEU A 229 2.98 32.06 15.61
N ASN A 230 2.74 31.59 16.83
CA ASN A 230 3.63 31.89 17.95
C ASN A 230 4.90 31.04 17.83
N ILE A 231 6.02 31.69 17.48
CA ILE A 231 7.32 31.03 17.29
C ILE A 231 7.80 30.36 18.58
N GLU A 232 7.57 30.99 19.74
CA GLU A 232 8.04 30.47 21.02
C GLU A 232 7.27 29.22 21.44
N GLY A 233 5.95 29.22 21.30
CA GLY A 233 5.13 28.03 21.55
C GLY A 233 5.46 26.87 20.61
N VAL A 234 5.76 27.15 19.33
CA VAL A 234 6.23 26.13 18.38
C VAL A 234 7.60 25.58 18.78
N ARG A 235 8.53 26.45 19.20
CA ARG A 235 9.85 26.00 19.69
C ARG A 235 9.73 25.13 20.93
N LYS A 236 8.90 25.54 21.90
CA LYS A 236 8.64 24.76 23.13
C LYS A 236 8.04 23.41 22.80
N LEU A 237 7.02 23.36 21.92
CA LEU A 237 6.41 22.12 21.46
C LEU A 237 7.44 21.19 20.81
N ARG A 238 8.25 21.71 19.88
CA ARG A 238 9.26 20.91 19.18
C ARG A 238 10.35 20.38 20.11
N LYS A 239 10.73 21.14 21.13
CA LYS A 239 11.68 20.71 22.16
C LYS A 239 11.11 19.59 23.03
N MET A 240 9.85 19.72 23.46
CA MET A 240 9.21 18.75 24.36
C MET A 240 8.74 17.48 23.62
N LEU A 241 8.41 17.60 22.33
CA LEU A 241 7.86 16.52 21.49
C LEU A 241 8.68 16.41 20.19
N PRO A 242 9.95 15.96 20.26
CA PRO A 242 10.86 15.97 19.11
C PRO A 242 10.34 15.14 17.93
N PHE A 243 9.69 13.99 18.18
CA PHE A 243 9.10 13.18 17.10
C PHE A 243 7.96 13.89 16.33
N ILE A 244 7.23 14.82 16.96
CA ILE A 244 6.24 15.66 16.27
C ILE A 244 6.96 16.72 15.42
N SER A 245 8.09 17.25 15.88
CA SER A 245 8.93 18.12 15.07
C SER A 245 9.45 17.42 13.81
N VAL A 246 9.91 16.18 13.96
CA VAL A 246 10.42 15.32 12.88
C VAL A 246 9.31 15.02 11.88
N LEU A 247 8.18 14.47 12.32
CA LEU A 247 7.14 13.96 11.42
C LEU A 247 6.09 15.00 10.99
N GLY A 248 6.02 16.12 11.70
CA GLY A 248 4.96 17.10 11.56
C GLY A 248 3.61 16.62 12.13
N GLY A 249 2.62 17.50 12.11
CA GLY A 249 1.27 17.19 12.58
C GLY A 249 0.33 18.40 12.47
N CYS A 250 -0.93 18.18 12.78
CA CYS A 250 -1.97 19.20 12.84
C CYS A 250 -2.42 19.37 14.29
N ILE A 251 -2.31 20.59 14.82
CA ILE A 251 -2.71 20.93 16.19
C ILE A 251 -3.61 22.16 16.11
N SER A 252 -4.82 22.07 16.67
CA SER A 252 -5.81 23.16 16.66
C SER A 252 -6.08 23.74 15.27
N GLY A 253 -6.08 22.88 14.24
CA GLY A 253 -6.25 23.26 12.83
C GLY A 253 -5.04 23.92 12.18
N LYS A 254 -3.87 23.98 12.85
CA LYS A 254 -2.61 24.47 12.28
C LYS A 254 -1.71 23.32 11.88
N ILE A 255 -1.25 23.34 10.64
CA ILE A 255 -0.33 22.35 10.10
C ILE A 255 1.10 22.76 10.48
N LEU A 256 1.77 21.92 11.25
CA LEU A 256 3.19 22.01 11.55
C LEU A 256 3.94 21.12 10.55
N PRO A 257 4.83 21.69 9.72
CA PRO A 257 5.64 20.90 8.80
C PRO A 257 6.64 20.05 9.59
N GLY A 258 6.80 18.80 9.15
CA GLY A 258 7.87 17.92 9.61
C GLY A 258 9.21 18.28 8.96
N LYS A 259 10.28 17.72 9.50
CA LYS A 259 11.67 17.93 9.05
C LYS A 259 12.25 16.75 8.27
N VAL A 260 11.46 15.72 7.99
CA VAL A 260 11.91 14.56 7.21
C VAL A 260 11.02 14.30 6.01
N ARG A 261 11.62 13.79 4.93
CA ARG A 261 10.95 13.29 3.73
C ARG A 261 11.13 11.79 3.69
N ILE A 262 10.02 11.06 3.64
CA ILE A 262 10.03 9.60 3.65
C ILE A 262 9.66 9.16 2.24
N SER A 263 10.59 8.46 1.57
CA SER A 263 10.36 7.98 0.21
C SER A 263 9.40 6.79 0.21
N ASP A 264 8.83 6.54 -0.97
CA ASP A 264 8.18 5.25 -1.22
C ASP A 264 9.22 4.13 -1.15
N LEU A 265 8.81 2.96 -0.62
CA LEU A 265 9.61 1.75 -0.71
C LEU A 265 9.26 1.03 -2.01
N ARG A 266 10.27 0.78 -2.84
CA ARG A 266 10.14 0.18 -4.16
C ARG A 266 10.63 -1.26 -4.13
N PRO A 267 9.88 -2.23 -4.66
CA PRO A 267 10.37 -3.59 -4.75
C PRO A 267 11.60 -3.70 -5.64
N VAL A 268 12.55 -4.53 -5.22
CA VAL A 268 13.76 -4.85 -5.98
C VAL A 268 13.37 -5.71 -7.18
N CYS A 269 13.16 -5.05 -8.31
CA CYS A 269 12.91 -5.66 -9.60
C CYS A 269 13.57 -4.86 -10.72
N LYS A 270 13.72 -5.48 -11.88
CA LYS A 270 14.37 -4.86 -13.04
C LYS A 270 13.63 -3.62 -13.53
N ASP A 271 12.32 -3.60 -13.36
CA ASP A 271 11.45 -2.52 -13.84
C ASP A 271 11.68 -1.22 -13.05
N TRP A 272 12.04 -1.35 -11.77
CA TRP A 272 12.47 -0.24 -10.92
C TRP A 272 13.96 0.15 -11.11
N GLY A 273 14.63 -0.39 -12.12
CA GLY A 273 16.02 -0.07 -12.43
C GLY A 273 17.04 -0.72 -11.48
N PHE A 274 16.64 -1.75 -10.74
CA PHE A 274 17.58 -2.55 -9.95
C PHE A 274 18.28 -3.59 -10.82
N ASP A 275 19.50 -3.94 -10.45
CA ASP A 275 20.31 -4.96 -11.13
C ASP A 275 19.83 -6.37 -10.76
N THR A 276 18.77 -6.81 -11.44
CA THR A 276 18.14 -8.13 -11.26
C THR A 276 17.38 -8.52 -12.53
N GLU A 277 17.08 -9.80 -12.69
CA GLU A 277 16.27 -10.33 -13.80
C GLU A 277 14.77 -10.44 -13.47
N ILE A 278 14.43 -10.27 -12.19
CA ILE A 278 13.08 -10.42 -11.65
C ILE A 278 12.20 -9.26 -12.14
N SER A 279 11.05 -9.55 -12.75
CA SER A 279 10.05 -8.54 -13.11
C SER A 279 9.08 -8.25 -11.95
N ALA A 280 8.55 -7.04 -11.91
CA ALA A 280 7.54 -6.62 -10.94
C ALA A 280 6.32 -7.55 -10.92
N ASP A 281 5.88 -8.03 -12.09
CA ASP A 281 4.73 -8.94 -12.21
C ASP A 281 4.96 -10.26 -11.46
N SER A 282 6.20 -10.76 -11.46
CA SER A 282 6.54 -12.04 -10.82
C SER A 282 6.53 -12.00 -9.29
N LEU A 283 6.52 -10.79 -8.70
CA LEU A 283 6.55 -10.59 -7.26
C LEU A 283 5.20 -10.81 -6.57
N PHE A 284 4.11 -10.90 -7.32
CA PHE A 284 2.77 -10.95 -6.75
C PHE A 284 2.21 -12.36 -6.60
N GLU A 285 1.35 -12.50 -5.60
CA GLU A 285 0.44 -13.61 -5.45
C GLU A 285 -0.96 -13.11 -5.03
N THR A 286 -1.97 -13.95 -5.23
CA THR A 286 -3.29 -13.71 -4.63
C THR A 286 -3.45 -14.66 -3.46
N THR A 287 -3.66 -14.07 -2.28
CA THR A 287 -4.12 -14.77 -1.09
C THR A 287 -5.61 -14.47 -0.89
N PHE A 288 -6.33 -15.31 -0.16
CA PHE A 288 -7.71 -15.05 0.24
C PHE A 288 -7.84 -15.09 1.75
N ILE A 289 -8.78 -14.28 2.26
CA ILE A 289 -9.18 -14.25 3.66
C ILE A 289 -10.64 -14.69 3.72
N VAL A 290 -10.94 -15.56 4.67
CA VAL A 290 -12.30 -16.03 4.93
C VAL A 290 -12.79 -15.39 6.23
N ARG A 291 -13.98 -14.79 6.18
CA ARG A 291 -14.70 -14.37 7.38
C ARG A 291 -15.83 -15.37 7.62
N HIS A 292 -15.73 -16.11 8.71
CA HIS A 292 -16.78 -17.03 9.16
C HIS A 292 -17.84 -16.27 9.96
N ASP A 293 -19.09 -16.69 9.80
CA ASP A 293 -20.18 -16.34 10.71
C ASP A 293 -20.38 -17.58 11.62
N ASP A 294 -20.15 -17.42 12.91
CA ASP A 294 -20.11 -18.55 13.85
C ASP A 294 -21.52 -18.99 14.30
N ILE A 295 -22.56 -18.25 13.90
CA ILE A 295 -23.97 -18.51 14.24
C ILE A 295 -24.69 -18.99 12.96
N GLU A 296 -24.39 -20.20 12.48
CA GLU A 296 -25.02 -20.73 11.26
C GLU A 296 -25.61 -22.15 11.41
N ASP A 297 -26.63 -22.42 10.61
CA ASP A 297 -27.17 -23.77 10.38
C ASP A 297 -26.07 -24.61 9.69
N PRO A 298 -25.69 -25.79 10.21
CA PRO A 298 -24.59 -26.59 9.68
C PRO A 298 -24.75 -27.02 8.22
N ASN A 299 -25.91 -26.79 7.59
CA ASN A 299 -26.19 -27.12 6.20
C ASN A 299 -26.02 -25.95 5.20
N GLU A 300 -25.80 -24.71 5.66
CA GLU A 300 -25.56 -23.54 4.79
C GLU A 300 -24.23 -22.85 5.15
N TYR A 301 -23.20 -22.99 4.30
CA TYR A 301 -21.94 -22.26 4.45
C TYR A 301 -22.05 -20.87 3.81
N LYS A 302 -22.05 -19.78 4.59
CA LYS A 302 -22.03 -18.40 4.05
C LYS A 302 -20.75 -17.62 4.35
N GLY A 303 -19.63 -18.33 4.52
CA GLY A 303 -18.32 -17.69 4.71
C GLY A 303 -17.99 -16.71 3.57
N MET A 304 -17.74 -15.44 3.91
CA MET A 304 -17.40 -14.42 2.93
C MET A 304 -15.91 -14.50 2.60
N ILE A 305 -15.59 -14.79 1.33
CA ILE A 305 -14.21 -14.82 0.83
C ILE A 305 -13.84 -13.45 0.24
N ALA A 306 -12.76 -12.86 0.72
CA ALA A 306 -12.13 -11.68 0.14
C ALA A 306 -10.74 -12.05 -0.41
N ASN A 307 -10.44 -11.64 -1.64
CA ASN A 307 -9.12 -11.86 -2.23
C ASN A 307 -8.23 -10.64 -2.00
N VAL A 308 -6.94 -10.86 -1.83
CA VAL A 308 -5.94 -9.83 -1.58
C VAL A 308 -4.74 -10.11 -2.47
N GLU A 309 -4.41 -9.17 -3.35
CA GLU A 309 -3.14 -9.18 -4.06
C GLU A 309 -2.04 -8.68 -3.12
N ALA A 310 -1.01 -9.50 -2.93
CA ALA A 310 0.10 -9.24 -2.04
C ALA A 310 1.43 -9.49 -2.75
N LEU A 311 2.49 -8.82 -2.29
CA LEU A 311 3.85 -9.21 -2.65
C LEU A 311 4.19 -10.51 -1.92
N LYS A 312 4.84 -11.43 -2.62
CA LYS A 312 5.30 -12.70 -2.08
C LYS A 312 6.29 -12.50 -0.95
N ALA A 313 6.27 -13.42 0.01
CA ALA A 313 7.37 -13.58 0.95
C ALA A 313 8.71 -13.74 0.20
N GLY A 314 9.78 -13.18 0.77
CA GLY A 314 11.10 -13.03 0.14
C GLY A 314 11.27 -11.78 -0.72
N THR A 315 10.18 -11.05 -1.03
CA THR A 315 10.31 -9.77 -1.77
C THR A 315 11.05 -8.75 -0.91
N VAL A 316 12.02 -8.06 -1.51
CA VAL A 316 12.73 -6.95 -0.86
C VAL A 316 12.21 -5.62 -1.39
N LEU A 317 11.94 -4.68 -0.49
CA LEU A 317 11.60 -3.29 -0.77
C LEU A 317 12.77 -2.39 -0.34
N VAL A 318 13.08 -1.37 -1.14
CA VAL A 318 14.15 -0.39 -0.85
C VAL A 318 13.59 1.03 -0.95
N GLY A 319 13.94 1.87 0.01
CA GLY A 319 13.66 3.30 0.02
C GLY A 319 14.47 3.98 1.12
N GLY A 320 13.99 5.09 1.65
CA GLY A 320 14.69 5.75 2.74
C GLY A 320 14.04 7.02 3.24
N ILE A 321 14.80 7.73 4.06
CA ILE A 321 14.42 8.97 4.73
C ILE A 321 15.52 10.00 4.47
N ASP A 322 15.11 11.16 3.96
CA ASP A 322 15.97 12.33 3.84
C ASP A 322 15.61 13.34 4.93
N MET A 323 16.63 13.96 5.51
CA MET A 323 16.51 14.91 6.60
C MET A 323 16.67 16.34 6.08
N ASP A 324 15.90 17.27 6.64
CA ASP A 324 16.11 18.69 6.41
C ASP A 324 17.39 19.16 7.11
N HIS A 325 18.13 20.09 6.50
CA HIS A 325 19.35 20.66 7.08
C HIS A 325 19.15 21.31 8.46
N SER A 326 17.91 21.66 8.81
CA SER A 326 17.53 22.27 10.09
C SER A 326 17.15 21.27 11.20
N ILE A 327 17.31 19.96 10.96
CA ILE A 327 17.09 18.94 11.99
C ILE A 327 18.15 19.07 13.10
N SER A 328 17.72 19.09 14.36
CA SER A 328 18.63 19.10 15.51
C SER A 328 19.06 17.68 15.90
N GLU A 329 20.09 17.56 16.73
CA GLU A 329 20.57 16.24 17.19
C GLU A 329 19.51 15.50 18.02
N GLU A 330 18.73 16.20 18.83
CA GLU A 330 17.62 15.61 19.60
C GLU A 330 16.52 15.06 18.66
N GLU A 331 16.26 15.75 17.55
CA GLU A 331 15.29 15.32 16.55
C GLU A 331 15.81 14.13 15.72
N LYS A 332 17.11 14.11 15.40
CA LYS A 332 17.76 12.95 14.78
C LYS A 332 17.71 11.72 15.69
N GLN A 333 18.00 11.89 16.98
CA GLN A 333 17.91 10.79 17.93
C GLN A 333 16.48 10.27 18.06
N ALA A 334 15.49 11.17 18.18
CA ALA A 334 14.09 10.76 18.21
C ALA A 334 13.69 10.01 16.94
N LEU A 335 14.15 10.44 15.76
CA LEU A 335 13.95 9.75 14.49
C LEU A 335 14.56 8.34 14.54
N TYR A 336 15.83 8.23 14.94
CA TYR A 336 16.55 6.95 15.02
C TYR A 336 15.87 5.96 15.96
N ASP A 337 15.55 6.39 17.18
CA ASP A 337 14.81 5.59 18.17
C ASP A 337 13.49 5.07 17.59
N GLY A 338 12.78 5.93 16.85
CA GLY A 338 11.57 5.58 16.13
C GLY A 338 11.77 4.49 15.07
N ILE A 339 12.86 4.56 14.31
CA ILE A 339 13.19 3.57 13.28
C ILE A 339 13.56 2.24 13.95
N ILE A 340 14.31 2.27 15.06
CA ILE A 340 14.60 1.07 15.87
C ILE A 340 13.29 0.45 16.40
N ALA A 341 12.40 1.25 16.97
CA ALA A 341 11.09 0.76 17.43
C ALA A 341 10.26 0.16 16.28
N LEU A 342 10.33 0.75 15.08
CA LEU A 342 9.68 0.21 13.89
C LEU A 342 10.31 -1.12 13.43
N GLN A 343 11.64 -1.22 13.50
CA GLN A 343 12.40 -2.44 13.20
C GLN A 343 12.05 -3.57 14.18
N GLU A 344 12.04 -3.28 15.48
CA GLU A 344 11.67 -4.22 16.54
C GLU A 344 10.23 -4.68 16.43
N ALA A 345 9.32 -3.78 16.03
CA ALA A 345 7.93 -4.14 15.76
C ALA A 345 7.83 -5.18 14.64
N GLY A 346 8.67 -5.11 13.60
CA GLY A 346 8.79 -6.16 12.58
C GLY A 346 7.55 -6.35 11.70
N TYR A 347 6.66 -5.36 11.64
CA TYR A 347 5.43 -5.38 10.82
C TYR A 347 5.25 -4.09 10.02
N LEU A 348 4.94 -4.23 8.74
CA LEU A 348 4.60 -3.14 7.82
C LEU A 348 3.40 -3.53 6.94
N GLY A 349 2.82 -2.57 6.23
CA GLY A 349 1.68 -2.83 5.35
C GLY A 349 0.34 -2.86 6.08
N GLY A 350 -0.67 -3.43 5.42
CA GLY A 350 -2.01 -3.65 5.95
C GLY A 350 -2.23 -5.10 6.40
N MET A 351 -3.36 -5.35 7.05
CA MET A 351 -3.82 -6.70 7.42
C MET A 351 -2.84 -7.49 8.31
N THR A 352 -2.04 -6.79 9.13
CA THR A 352 -1.02 -7.42 9.97
C THR A 352 -1.57 -8.46 10.96
N ARG A 353 -2.79 -8.23 11.46
CA ARG A 353 -3.51 -9.19 12.32
C ARG A 353 -4.11 -10.38 11.59
N ALA A 354 -4.05 -10.41 10.26
CA ALA A 354 -4.58 -11.49 9.41
C ALA A 354 -3.46 -12.31 8.75
N GLY A 355 -2.22 -12.24 9.26
CA GLY A 355 -1.07 -13.02 8.76
C GLY A 355 -0.33 -12.38 7.57
N PHE A 356 -0.41 -11.05 7.44
CA PHE A 356 0.31 -10.30 6.41
C PHE A 356 1.38 -9.40 7.03
N GLY A 357 2.36 -9.00 6.22
CA GLY A 357 3.15 -7.81 6.51
C GLY A 357 4.25 -7.99 7.57
N LYS A 358 4.55 -9.21 8.02
CA LYS A 358 5.75 -9.47 8.79
C LYS A 358 6.99 -9.23 7.93
N VAL A 359 7.91 -8.43 8.44
CA VAL A 359 9.09 -7.95 7.70
C VAL A 359 10.34 -7.97 8.57
N ASN A 360 11.49 -8.01 7.91
CA ASN A 360 12.79 -7.71 8.49
C ASN A 360 13.28 -6.38 7.91
N ILE A 361 13.51 -5.37 8.77
CA ILE A 361 13.95 -4.04 8.35
C ILE A 361 15.43 -3.92 8.63
N LYS A 362 16.21 -3.50 7.63
CA LYS A 362 17.63 -3.15 7.76
C LYS A 362 17.81 -1.67 7.46
N ILE A 363 18.63 -1.04 8.27
CA ILE A 363 18.92 0.40 8.21
C ILE A 363 20.34 0.56 7.69
N GLU A 364 20.51 1.45 6.73
CA GLU A 364 21.80 1.83 6.15
C GLU A 364 21.95 3.34 6.32
N SER A 365 22.85 3.80 7.19
CA SER A 365 23.12 5.23 7.36
C SER A 365 24.61 5.45 7.61
N ASP A 366 25.11 6.58 7.12
CA ASP A 366 26.47 7.03 7.39
C ASP A 366 26.55 7.88 8.68
N ASP A 367 25.40 8.31 9.21
CA ASP A 367 25.31 9.13 10.42
C ASP A 367 25.47 8.26 11.68
N ASP A 368 26.21 8.78 12.65
CA ASP A 368 26.33 8.22 13.99
C ASP A 368 25.23 8.83 14.88
N PHE A 369 24.21 8.03 15.19
CA PHE A 369 23.13 8.42 16.09
C PHE A 369 23.58 8.14 17.54
N GLY A 370 24.42 9.03 18.05
CA GLY A 370 24.93 8.97 19.43
C GLY A 370 23.87 9.38 20.46
N GLU A 371 24.10 9.03 21.73
CA GLU A 371 23.19 9.43 22.81
C GLU A 371 23.15 10.97 22.96
N VAL A 372 21.95 11.53 22.97
CA VAL A 372 21.70 12.96 23.19
C VAL A 372 20.90 13.12 24.48
N ASP A 373 21.17 14.20 25.23
CA ASP A 373 20.41 14.54 26.42
C ASP A 373 18.93 14.80 26.06
N GLU A 374 18.06 13.86 26.42
CA GLU A 374 16.61 14.04 26.33
C GLU A 374 16.12 14.95 27.47
N PRO A 375 15.04 15.74 27.28
CA PRO A 375 14.41 16.46 28.37
C PRO A 375 14.03 15.50 29.50
N GLU A 376 14.14 15.95 30.75
CA GLU A 376 13.74 15.13 31.90
C GLU A 376 12.27 14.72 31.76
N LYS A 377 11.98 13.48 32.12
CA LYS A 377 10.63 12.89 32.02
C LYS A 377 9.58 13.76 32.71
N GLU A 378 9.92 14.31 33.87
CA GLU A 378 9.07 15.19 34.66
C GLU A 378 8.70 16.47 33.89
N GLU A 379 9.67 17.10 33.19
CA GLU A 379 9.41 18.29 32.38
C GLU A 379 8.41 18.02 31.25
N ILE A 380 8.53 16.86 30.60
CA ILE A 380 7.62 16.46 29.52
C ILE A 380 6.22 16.23 30.09
N ILE A 381 6.09 15.53 31.21
CA ILE A 381 4.79 15.26 31.85
C ILE A 381 4.12 16.58 32.27
N ASP A 382 4.87 17.50 32.86
CA ASP A 382 4.35 18.81 33.24
C ASP A 382 3.91 19.63 32.02
N TYR A 383 4.67 19.56 30.93
CA TYR A 383 4.25 20.17 29.66
C TYR A 383 2.96 19.54 29.11
N LEU A 384 2.79 18.22 29.20
CA LEU A 384 1.56 17.54 28.78
C LEU A 384 0.35 17.96 29.61
N ARG A 385 0.55 18.21 30.92
CA ARG A 385 -0.49 18.77 31.80
C ARG A 385 -0.83 20.22 31.40
N GLU A 386 0.18 21.04 31.14
CA GLU A 386 0.03 22.43 30.69
C GLU A 386 -0.83 22.53 29.43
N ILE A 387 -0.56 21.68 28.43
CA ILE A 387 -1.30 21.69 27.16
C ILE A 387 -2.61 20.89 27.18
N ASN A 388 -3.00 20.33 28.33
CA ASN A 388 -4.20 19.52 28.50
C ASN A 388 -4.22 18.26 27.59
N ALA A 389 -3.11 17.54 27.53
CA ALA A 389 -2.94 16.34 26.71
C ALA A 389 -3.18 15.01 27.45
N LEU A 390 -3.17 15.01 28.79
CA LEU A 390 -3.40 13.81 29.61
C LEU A 390 -4.86 13.71 30.07
N GLU A 391 -5.35 12.49 30.21
CA GLU A 391 -6.61 12.20 30.92
C GLU A 391 -6.42 12.32 32.44
N GLU A 392 -7.49 12.63 33.17
CA GLU A 392 -7.46 12.79 34.64
C GLU A 392 -7.08 11.50 35.37
N THR A 393 -7.15 10.34 34.70
CA THR A 393 -6.83 9.00 35.24
C THR A 393 -5.46 8.48 34.79
N ALA A 394 -4.57 9.37 34.33
CA ALA A 394 -3.22 9.03 33.88
C ALA A 394 -2.17 8.91 35.01
N GLU A 395 -2.58 9.04 36.29
CA GLU A 395 -1.74 8.81 37.47
C GLU A 395 -1.60 7.33 37.85
#